data_AF-A0A6G4NE13-F1
#
_entry.id   AF-A0A6G4NE13-F1
#
_cell.length_a   1.000
_cell.length_b   1.000
_cell.length_c   1.000
_cell.angle_alpha   90.00
_cell.angle_beta   90.00
_cell.angle_gamma   90.00
#
_symmetry.space_group_name_H-M   'P 1'
#
loop_
_entity.id
_entity.type
_entity.pdbx_description
1 polymer ?
#
loop_
_entity_poly.entity_id
_entity_poly.type
_entity_poly.pdbx_seq_one_letter_code
_entity_poly.pdbx_strand_id
1 'polypeptide(L)'
;WSEQNGQDDLVWHNATKQDDGSYKVTISASQHKWNSGKYIVHGYIVDVSGKNIGFGATSADVVAPKKIGSASRGNYDVLNKIVYLDAGHGGYDPGASYFGISEKSLTLAIQSRVKAKLEAEGYQVVTTRTSDTYVDLADRSRAANASESDIFVSIHINASGSSAAQGIETYYYQPYAEYPSRINATYHANPTRLSMSDTLANAIQSSLINATGAQNQGVKRQTFAVLRETTAP
;
A
#
# COMPACT_ATOMS: atom_id res chain seq x y z
N TRP A 1 14.88 21.30 12.03
CA TRP A 1 14.26 20.18 12.73
C TRP A 1 12.76 20.25 12.50
N SER A 2 12.07 19.13 12.42
CA SER A 2 10.61 19.09 12.24
C SER A 2 9.91 19.08 13.60
N GLU A 3 8.71 19.68 13.73
CA GLU A 3 7.95 19.60 15.00
C GLU A 3 7.46 18.17 15.31
N GLN A 4 7.50 17.28 14.31
CA GLN A 4 7.09 15.90 14.44
C GLN A 4 8.01 15.14 15.41
N ASN A 5 7.44 14.59 16.48
CA ASN A 5 8.17 13.89 17.54
C ASN A 5 9.21 14.77 18.29
N GLY A 6 9.02 16.09 18.29
CA GLY A 6 9.93 17.04 18.95
C GLY A 6 11.23 17.23 18.17
N GLN A 7 12.35 17.50 18.86
CA GLN A 7 13.64 17.81 18.23
C GLN A 7 14.47 16.55 17.90
N ASP A 8 13.81 15.44 17.57
CA ASP A 8 14.46 14.13 17.37
C ASP A 8 15.27 14.03 16.06
N ASP A 9 15.18 15.05 15.21
CA ASP A 9 15.82 15.19 13.91
C ASP A 9 16.62 16.51 13.79
N LEU A 10 17.08 17.06 14.92
CA LEU A 10 17.87 18.28 14.92
C LEU A 10 19.23 18.08 14.26
N VAL A 11 19.48 18.91 13.23
CA VAL A 11 20.74 18.95 12.48
C VAL A 11 21.19 20.40 12.36
N TRP A 12 22.48 20.64 12.61
CA TRP A 12 23.11 21.94 12.41
C TRP A 12 23.62 22.06 10.97
N HIS A 13 23.39 23.21 10.35
CA HIS A 13 23.85 23.48 9.00
C HIS A 13 24.61 24.80 8.94
N ASN A 14 25.72 24.81 8.20
CA ASN A 14 26.46 26.02 7.90
C ASN A 14 25.90 26.65 6.61
N ALA A 15 25.55 27.92 6.66
CA ALA A 15 25.11 28.67 5.50
C ALA A 15 26.30 29.32 4.78
N THR A 16 26.21 29.40 3.45
CA THR A 16 27.22 29.99 2.59
C THR A 16 26.86 31.43 2.29
N LYS A 17 27.80 32.36 2.48
CA LYS A 17 27.63 33.77 2.11
C LYS A 17 27.44 33.90 0.59
N GLN A 18 26.47 34.71 0.18
CA GLN A 18 26.16 35.04 -1.20
C GLN A 18 26.76 36.42 -1.57
N ASP A 19 26.80 36.75 -2.86
CA ASP A 19 27.39 38.00 -3.37
C ASP A 19 26.65 39.26 -2.87
N ASP A 20 25.35 39.16 -2.63
CA ASP A 20 24.50 40.22 -2.09
C ASP A 20 24.62 40.40 -0.56
N GLY A 21 25.50 39.62 0.08
CA GLY A 21 25.70 39.63 1.53
C GLY A 21 24.71 38.78 2.32
N SER A 22 23.73 38.15 1.67
CA SER A 22 22.86 37.16 2.31
C SER A 22 23.61 35.84 2.57
N TYR A 23 22.99 34.95 3.33
CA TYR A 23 23.50 33.60 3.58
C TYR A 23 22.45 32.59 3.15
N LYS A 24 22.88 31.53 2.45
CA LYS A 24 21.99 30.50 1.92
C LYS A 24 22.48 29.11 2.33
N VAL A 25 21.53 28.24 2.63
CA VAL A 25 21.76 26.81 2.83
C VAL A 25 20.65 26.01 2.19
N THR A 26 21.00 24.88 1.58
CA THR A 26 20.04 23.89 1.10
C THR A 26 20.02 22.73 2.08
N ILE A 27 18.85 22.44 2.63
CA ILE A 27 18.65 21.38 3.62
C ILE A 27 17.90 20.24 2.94
N SER A 28 18.42 19.01 3.03
CA SER A 28 17.76 17.84 2.43
C SER A 28 16.78 17.22 3.41
N ALA A 29 15.57 16.87 2.94
CA ALA A 29 14.58 16.14 3.74
C ALA A 29 15.10 14.78 4.25
N SER A 30 16.05 14.17 3.55
CA SER A 30 16.72 12.92 4.00
C SER A 30 17.49 13.09 5.31
N GLN A 31 17.92 14.30 5.66
CA GLN A 31 18.60 14.62 6.91
C GLN A 31 17.62 14.76 8.08
N HIS A 32 16.31 14.80 7.79
CA HIS A 32 15.22 15.00 8.74
C HIS A 32 14.18 13.87 8.65
N LYS A 33 14.66 12.63 8.46
CA LYS A 33 13.83 11.40 8.43
C LYS A 33 12.68 11.42 7.42
N TRP A 34 12.74 12.31 6.42
CA TRP A 34 11.67 12.55 5.46
C TRP A 34 10.34 13.03 6.09
N ASN A 35 10.41 13.65 7.27
CA ASN A 35 9.23 14.22 7.92
C ASN A 35 8.62 15.34 7.06
N SER A 36 7.31 15.52 7.18
CA SER A 36 6.58 16.59 6.51
C SER A 36 5.75 17.36 7.54
N GLY A 37 5.24 18.53 7.15
CA GLY A 37 4.59 19.47 8.06
C GLY A 37 5.55 20.58 8.49
N LYS A 38 5.37 21.08 9.71
CA LYS A 38 6.03 22.29 10.17
C LYS A 38 7.48 22.03 10.58
N TYR A 39 8.40 22.75 9.95
CA TYR A 39 9.83 22.77 10.30
C TYR A 39 10.17 24.07 11.01
N ILE A 40 10.98 23.97 12.05
CA ILE A 40 11.52 25.11 12.79
C ILE A 40 12.99 25.32 12.42
N VAL A 41 13.33 26.59 12.15
CA VAL A 41 14.66 27.04 11.78
C VAL A 41 15.11 28.08 12.79
N HIS A 42 16.25 27.85 13.43
CA HIS A 42 16.91 28.81 14.30
C HIS A 42 18.18 29.34 13.63
N GLY A 43 18.34 30.66 13.63
CA GLY A 43 19.51 31.34 13.10
C GLY A 43 20.51 31.68 14.20
N TYR A 44 21.78 31.30 13.99
CA TYR A 44 22.90 31.63 14.89
C TYR A 44 24.06 32.25 14.10
N ILE A 45 24.77 33.17 14.74
CA ILE A 45 26.07 33.70 14.29
C ILE A 45 27.13 33.20 15.26
N VAL A 46 28.31 32.84 14.73
CA VAL A 46 29.48 32.51 15.55
C VAL A 46 30.34 33.77 15.67
N ASP A 47 30.58 34.24 16.89
CA ASP A 47 31.47 35.39 17.10
C ASP A 47 32.97 34.99 17.02
N VAL A 48 33.85 35.98 17.12
CA VAL A 48 35.31 35.79 17.06
C VAL A 48 35.87 34.90 18.19
N SER A 49 35.10 34.68 19.26
CA SER A 49 35.47 33.78 20.36
C SER A 49 34.98 32.34 20.15
N GLY A 50 34.25 32.08 19.07
CA GLY A 50 33.64 30.78 18.78
C GLY A 50 32.28 30.59 19.46
N LYS A 51 31.68 31.63 20.03
CA LYS A 51 30.39 31.54 20.73
C LYS A 51 29.23 31.68 19.74
N ASN A 52 28.26 30.77 19.84
CA ASN A 52 27.00 30.86 19.12
C ASN A 52 26.08 31.91 19.74
N ILE A 53 25.64 32.88 18.94
CA ILE A 53 24.69 33.92 19.31
C ILE A 53 23.46 33.77 18.43
N GLY A 54 22.33 33.42 19.04
CA GLY A 54 21.05 33.29 18.33
C GLY A 54 20.52 34.66 17.92
N PHE A 55 20.11 34.81 16.66
CA PHE A 55 19.59 36.09 16.14
C PHE A 55 18.11 36.01 15.72
N GLY A 56 17.53 34.81 15.62
CA GLY A 56 16.12 34.67 15.28
C GLY A 56 15.66 33.23 15.07
N ALA A 57 14.35 33.09 14.92
CA ALA A 57 13.69 31.84 14.60
C ALA A 57 12.62 32.09 13.54
N THR A 58 12.42 31.12 12.66
CA THR A 58 11.29 31.10 11.72
C THR A 58 10.82 29.66 11.52
N SER A 59 9.70 29.50 10.81
CA SER A 59 9.18 28.19 10.44
C SER A 59 8.80 28.14 8.97
N ALA A 60 8.83 26.94 8.39
CA ALA A 60 8.33 26.68 7.07
C ALA A 60 7.55 25.36 7.06
N ASP A 61 6.42 25.33 6.37
CA ASP A 61 5.69 24.10 6.11
C ASP A 61 6.33 23.36 4.94
N VAL A 62 6.89 22.19 5.21
CA VAL A 62 7.44 21.29 4.19
C VAL A 62 6.36 20.30 3.83
N VAL A 63 5.83 20.44 2.62
CA VAL A 63 4.87 19.47 2.08
C VAL A 63 5.65 18.25 1.60
N ALA A 64 5.22 17.05 2.00
CA ALA A 64 5.74 15.83 1.41
C ALA A 64 5.59 15.92 -0.12
N PRO A 65 6.57 15.50 -0.92
CA PRO A 65 6.37 15.41 -2.36
C PRO A 65 5.07 14.64 -2.61
N LYS A 66 4.12 15.25 -3.33
CA LYS A 66 2.94 14.51 -3.81
C LYS A 66 3.50 13.32 -4.59
N LYS A 67 3.28 12.10 -4.11
CA LYS A 67 3.80 10.90 -4.77
C LYS A 67 3.20 10.87 -6.17
N ILE A 68 3.98 11.18 -7.19
CA ILE A 68 3.49 11.23 -8.57
C ILE A 68 3.49 9.79 -9.09
N GLY A 69 2.39 9.09 -8.82
CA GLY A 69 2.16 7.71 -9.29
C GLY A 69 2.03 6.69 -8.15
N SER A 70 1.47 5.54 -8.50
CA SER A 70 1.36 4.34 -7.67
C SER A 70 1.11 3.14 -8.59
N ALA A 71 1.27 1.93 -8.10
CA ALA A 71 0.93 0.74 -8.88
C ALA A 71 -0.54 0.75 -9.32
N SER A 72 -1.47 1.15 -8.44
CA SER A 72 -2.90 1.32 -8.75
C SER A 72 -3.20 2.45 -9.77
N ARG A 73 -2.21 3.28 -10.11
CA ARG A 73 -2.27 4.31 -11.17
C ARG A 73 -1.34 4.00 -12.35
N GLY A 74 -0.80 2.78 -12.43
CA GLY A 74 0.02 2.31 -13.54
C GLY A 74 1.49 2.76 -13.51
N ASN A 75 1.97 3.31 -12.40
CA ASN A 75 3.39 3.58 -12.17
C ASN A 75 3.93 2.58 -11.13
N TYR A 76 4.59 1.53 -11.60
CA TYR A 76 5.08 0.43 -10.76
C TYR A 76 6.44 0.69 -10.11
N ASP A 77 7.10 1.81 -10.44
CA ASP A 77 8.41 2.18 -9.90
C ASP A 77 8.32 3.00 -8.60
N VAL A 78 7.10 3.44 -8.24
CA VAL A 78 6.84 4.25 -7.04
C VAL A 78 6.13 3.40 -6.00
N LEU A 79 6.75 3.31 -4.80
CA LEU A 79 6.21 2.56 -3.67
C LEU A 79 5.60 3.49 -2.61
N ASN A 80 4.31 3.30 -2.36
CA ASN A 80 3.53 4.12 -1.45
C ASN A 80 3.43 3.56 -0.02
N LYS A 81 3.75 2.28 0.18
CA LYS A 81 3.44 1.46 1.36
C LYS A 81 1.94 1.37 1.63
N ILE A 82 1.13 1.35 0.57
CA ILE A 82 -0.33 1.23 0.66
C ILE A 82 -0.75 -0.15 0.15
N VAL A 83 -1.45 -0.91 0.99
CA VAL A 83 -2.01 -2.22 0.65
C VAL A 83 -3.53 -2.09 0.53
N TYR A 84 -4.10 -2.58 -0.55
CA TYR A 84 -5.55 -2.68 -0.69
C TYR A 84 -6.00 -4.12 -0.45
N LEU A 85 -6.81 -4.35 0.58
CA LEU A 85 -7.37 -5.66 0.89
C LEU A 85 -8.85 -5.71 0.51
N ASP A 86 -9.26 -6.81 -0.13
CA ASP A 86 -10.62 -7.03 -0.57
C ASP A 86 -11.20 -8.29 0.08
N ALA A 87 -12.06 -8.12 1.08
CA ALA A 87 -12.84 -9.22 1.64
C ALA A 87 -13.98 -9.59 0.68
N GLY A 88 -13.87 -10.77 0.05
CA GLY A 88 -14.88 -11.31 -0.85
C GLY A 88 -16.28 -11.33 -0.26
N HIS A 89 -17.29 -11.26 -1.12
CA HIS A 89 -18.72 -11.29 -0.77
C HIS A 89 -19.15 -10.15 0.16
N GLY A 90 -20.27 -10.30 0.87
CA GLY A 90 -20.80 -9.35 1.86
C GLY A 90 -22.27 -8.99 1.63
N GLY A 91 -22.95 -8.56 2.70
CA GLY A 91 -24.37 -8.21 2.67
C GLY A 91 -25.22 -9.41 2.26
N TYR A 92 -26.00 -9.26 1.19
CA TYR A 92 -26.88 -10.31 0.69
C TYR A 92 -26.14 -11.46 -0.01
N ASP A 93 -24.87 -11.28 -0.36
CA ASP A 93 -24.04 -12.34 -0.95
C ASP A 93 -23.23 -13.01 0.18
N PRO A 94 -23.58 -14.24 0.59
CA PRO A 94 -22.87 -14.93 1.67
C PRO A 94 -21.56 -15.58 1.21
N GLY A 95 -21.35 -15.77 -0.10
CA GLY A 95 -20.38 -16.72 -0.62
C GLY A 95 -20.67 -18.15 -0.20
N ALA A 96 -19.63 -18.99 -0.19
CA ALA A 96 -19.74 -20.36 0.29
C ALA A 96 -20.24 -20.42 1.75
N SER A 97 -21.12 -21.36 2.07
CA SER A 97 -21.69 -21.49 3.41
C SER A 97 -21.76 -22.94 3.86
N TYR A 98 -21.37 -23.21 5.10
CA TYR A 98 -21.41 -24.54 5.71
C TYR A 98 -21.67 -24.44 7.22
N PHE A 99 -22.64 -25.21 7.74
CA PHE A 99 -23.07 -25.20 9.15
C PHE A 99 -23.28 -23.80 9.75
N GLY A 100 -23.91 -22.88 9.01
CA GLY A 100 -24.22 -21.52 9.47
C GLY A 100 -23.02 -20.56 9.47
N ILE A 101 -21.84 -21.00 9.02
CA ILE A 101 -20.69 -20.15 8.79
C ILE A 101 -20.65 -19.79 7.31
N SER A 102 -20.57 -18.49 7.02
CA SER A 102 -20.50 -17.96 5.66
C SER A 102 -19.11 -17.42 5.35
N GLU A 103 -18.69 -17.58 4.10
CA GLU A 103 -17.43 -17.10 3.56
C GLU A 103 -17.27 -15.59 3.82
N LYS A 104 -18.32 -14.79 3.57
CA LYS A 104 -18.28 -13.34 3.83
C LYS A 104 -17.86 -12.97 5.26
N SER A 105 -18.23 -13.76 6.26
CA SER A 105 -17.87 -13.51 7.66
C SER A 105 -16.41 -13.85 7.90
N LEU A 106 -15.93 -14.95 7.33
CA LEU A 106 -14.54 -15.38 7.45
C LEU A 106 -13.59 -14.46 6.68
N THR A 107 -13.91 -14.07 5.45
CA THR A 107 -13.09 -13.16 4.64
C THR A 107 -12.93 -11.80 5.32
N LEU A 108 -14.00 -11.25 5.90
CA LEU A 108 -13.94 -10.00 6.68
C LEU A 108 -13.04 -10.14 7.92
N ALA A 109 -13.17 -11.27 8.62
CA ALA A 109 -12.40 -11.53 9.83
C ALA A 109 -10.91 -11.77 9.53
N ILE A 110 -10.57 -12.41 8.40
CA ILE A 110 -9.20 -12.57 7.94
C ILE A 110 -8.64 -11.21 7.52
N GLN A 111 -9.35 -10.46 6.67
CA GLN A 111 -8.95 -9.11 6.24
C GLN A 111 -8.64 -8.21 7.43
N SER A 112 -9.50 -8.20 8.45
CA SER A 112 -9.31 -7.34 9.64
C SER A 112 -8.04 -7.69 10.41
N ARG A 113 -7.68 -8.99 10.50
CA ARG A 113 -6.44 -9.43 11.15
C ARG A 113 -5.21 -9.11 10.31
N VAL A 114 -5.29 -9.28 8.98
CA VAL A 114 -4.21 -8.93 8.06
C VAL A 114 -3.96 -7.42 8.09
N LYS A 115 -5.03 -6.62 8.04
CA LYS A 115 -4.98 -5.16 8.18
C LYS A 115 -4.23 -4.75 9.44
N ALA A 116 -4.64 -5.24 10.60
CA ALA A 116 -4.01 -4.88 11.87
C ALA A 116 -2.51 -5.25 11.90
N LYS A 117 -2.13 -6.40 11.32
CA LYS A 117 -0.72 -6.82 11.24
C LYS A 117 0.09 -5.93 10.30
N LEU A 118 -0.42 -5.62 9.11
CA LEU A 118 0.25 -4.75 8.16
C LEU A 118 0.39 -3.31 8.69
N GLU A 119 -0.64 -2.79 9.36
CA GLU A 119 -0.59 -1.47 9.98
C GLU A 119 0.45 -1.39 11.10
N ALA A 120 0.60 -2.46 11.89
CA ALA A 120 1.66 -2.55 12.91
C ALA A 120 3.07 -2.53 12.30
N GLU A 121 3.24 -2.98 11.06
CA GLU A 121 4.50 -2.93 10.30
C GLU A 121 4.69 -1.60 9.53
N GLY A 122 3.80 -0.62 9.72
CA GLY A 122 3.90 0.72 9.13
C GLY A 122 3.36 0.86 7.71
N TYR A 123 2.55 -0.10 7.25
CA TYR A 123 1.80 0.04 6.00
C TYR A 123 0.48 0.77 6.25
N GLN A 124 0.05 1.59 5.28
CA GLN A 124 -1.32 2.05 5.23
C GLN A 124 -2.18 0.96 4.57
N VAL A 125 -3.31 0.61 5.17
CA VAL A 125 -4.19 -0.44 4.63
C VAL A 125 -5.56 0.11 4.32
N VAL A 126 -5.93 0.06 3.05
CA VAL A 126 -7.27 0.37 2.56
C VAL A 126 -8.03 -0.95 2.38
N THR A 127 -9.32 -0.95 2.68
CA THR A 127 -10.15 -2.16 2.61
C THR A 127 -11.42 -1.92 1.82
N THR A 128 -11.86 -2.90 1.03
CA THR A 128 -13.14 -2.85 0.30
C THR A 128 -14.34 -2.61 1.20
N ARG A 129 -14.39 -3.29 2.35
CA ARG A 129 -15.48 -3.17 3.33
C ARG A 129 -14.96 -3.39 4.75
N THR A 130 -15.57 -2.72 5.71
CA THR A 130 -15.27 -2.83 7.15
C THR A 130 -16.40 -3.48 7.95
N SER A 131 -17.52 -3.79 7.29
CA SER A 131 -18.70 -4.41 7.87
C SER A 131 -19.28 -5.47 6.92
N ASP A 132 -20.38 -6.11 7.32
CA ASP A 132 -21.12 -7.03 6.46
C ASP A 132 -21.99 -6.27 5.44
N THR A 133 -21.31 -5.70 4.43
CA THR A 133 -21.93 -4.91 3.36
C THR A 133 -21.57 -5.51 2.01
N TYR A 134 -22.55 -5.51 1.10
CA TYR A 134 -22.32 -5.91 -0.28
C TYR A 134 -21.57 -4.80 -1.03
N VAL A 135 -20.59 -5.18 -1.84
CA VAL A 135 -19.87 -4.30 -2.76
C VAL A 135 -19.77 -5.01 -4.12
N ASP A 136 -20.22 -4.34 -5.18
CA ASP A 136 -20.18 -4.88 -6.55
C ASP A 136 -18.75 -5.07 -7.05
N LEU A 137 -18.53 -6.09 -7.88
CA LEU A 137 -17.20 -6.42 -8.41
C LEU A 137 -16.53 -5.24 -9.12
N ALA A 138 -17.28 -4.43 -9.88
CA ALA A 138 -16.74 -3.26 -10.55
C ALA A 138 -16.33 -2.17 -9.55
N ASP A 139 -17.13 -1.97 -8.50
CA ASP A 139 -16.85 -0.97 -7.46
C ASP A 139 -15.61 -1.33 -6.64
N ARG A 140 -15.39 -2.62 -6.36
CA ARG A 140 -14.15 -3.12 -5.73
C ARG A 140 -12.91 -2.68 -6.50
N SER A 141 -12.90 -2.91 -7.81
CA SER A 141 -11.78 -2.54 -8.68
C SER A 141 -11.63 -1.04 -8.86
N ARG A 142 -12.73 -0.28 -8.96
CA ARG A 142 -12.66 1.19 -9.02
C ARG A 142 -12.07 1.78 -7.75
N ALA A 143 -12.49 1.27 -6.59
CA ALA A 143 -11.96 1.71 -5.30
C ALA A 143 -10.47 1.35 -5.16
N ALA A 144 -10.06 0.14 -5.56
CA ALA A 144 -8.65 -0.25 -5.57
C ALA A 144 -7.80 0.63 -6.51
N ASN A 145 -8.30 0.95 -7.72
CA ASN A 145 -7.58 1.82 -8.65
C ASN A 145 -7.52 3.28 -8.19
N ALA A 146 -8.40 3.68 -7.26
CA ALA A 146 -8.42 5.02 -6.69
C ALA A 146 -7.55 5.14 -5.42
N SER A 147 -7.10 4.04 -4.83
CA SER A 147 -6.53 4.02 -3.47
C SER A 147 -5.04 4.33 -3.37
N GLU A 148 -4.35 4.56 -4.49
CA GLU A 148 -2.90 4.75 -4.53
C GLU A 148 -2.10 3.55 -3.99
N SER A 149 -2.72 2.36 -4.02
CA SER A 149 -2.13 1.13 -3.51
C SER A 149 -1.01 0.60 -4.40
N ASP A 150 -0.08 -0.09 -3.75
CA ASP A 150 1.04 -0.77 -4.40
C ASP A 150 0.70 -2.22 -4.72
N ILE A 151 -0.19 -2.83 -3.94
CA ILE A 151 -0.67 -4.20 -4.09
C ILE A 151 -2.16 -4.29 -3.80
N PHE A 152 -2.83 -5.23 -4.46
CA PHE A 152 -4.21 -5.61 -4.24
C PHE A 152 -4.30 -7.10 -3.85
N VAL A 153 -4.98 -7.41 -2.75
CA VAL A 153 -5.19 -8.79 -2.32
C VAL A 153 -6.67 -9.02 -2.04
N SER A 154 -7.30 -9.88 -2.85
CA SER A 154 -8.66 -10.36 -2.61
C SER A 154 -8.63 -11.68 -1.85
N ILE A 155 -9.45 -11.78 -0.79
CA ILE A 155 -9.49 -12.90 0.16
C ILE A 155 -10.82 -13.62 -0.02
N HIS A 156 -10.72 -14.92 -0.34
CA HIS A 156 -11.84 -15.83 -0.57
C HIS A 156 -11.60 -17.18 0.10
N ILE A 157 -12.66 -17.97 0.22
CA ILE A 157 -12.61 -19.34 0.75
C ILE A 157 -13.32 -20.25 -0.25
N ASN A 158 -12.56 -21.15 -0.86
CA ASN A 158 -13.09 -22.05 -1.85
C ASN A 158 -14.06 -23.08 -1.23
N ALA A 159 -14.93 -23.67 -2.06
CA ALA A 159 -15.88 -24.69 -1.63
C ALA A 159 -16.00 -25.81 -2.64
N SER A 160 -16.27 -27.02 -2.14
CA SER A 160 -16.47 -28.21 -2.95
C SER A 160 -17.42 -29.16 -2.23
N GLY A 161 -18.20 -29.93 -3.00
CA GLY A 161 -18.98 -31.04 -2.47
C GLY A 161 -18.14 -32.27 -2.12
N SER A 162 -16.87 -32.31 -2.55
CA SER A 162 -15.94 -33.40 -2.24
C SER A 162 -15.14 -33.08 -0.99
N SER A 163 -15.16 -33.99 -0.01
CA SER A 163 -14.33 -33.89 1.20
C SER A 163 -12.83 -34.05 0.92
N ALA A 164 -12.44 -34.49 -0.28
CA ALA A 164 -11.04 -34.58 -0.69
C ALA A 164 -10.46 -33.23 -1.13
N ALA A 165 -11.31 -32.22 -1.41
CA ALA A 165 -10.86 -30.89 -1.79
C ALA A 165 -10.45 -30.09 -0.54
N GLN A 166 -9.15 -29.89 -0.37
CA GLN A 166 -8.57 -29.14 0.73
C GLN A 166 -7.26 -28.47 0.32
N GLY A 167 -6.84 -27.45 1.08
CA GLY A 167 -5.59 -26.75 0.87
C GLY A 167 -5.76 -25.29 0.47
N ILE A 168 -4.63 -24.66 0.17
CA ILE A 168 -4.56 -23.24 -0.18
C ILE A 168 -4.07 -23.13 -1.62
N GLU A 169 -4.72 -22.26 -2.39
CA GLU A 169 -4.32 -21.84 -3.73
C GLU A 169 -4.34 -20.31 -3.80
N THR A 170 -3.45 -19.75 -4.60
CA THR A 170 -3.37 -18.31 -4.84
C THR A 170 -3.49 -18.05 -6.33
N TYR A 171 -4.34 -17.09 -6.72
CA TYR A 171 -4.57 -16.74 -8.11
C TYR A 171 -3.95 -15.40 -8.47
N TYR A 172 -3.42 -15.29 -9.68
CA TYR A 172 -3.18 -14.01 -10.33
C TYR A 172 -3.81 -13.94 -11.72
N TYR A 173 -3.87 -12.73 -12.26
CA TYR A 173 -4.55 -12.45 -13.51
C TYR A 173 -3.87 -13.10 -14.71
N GLN A 174 -4.67 -13.73 -15.58
CA GLN A 174 -4.25 -14.16 -16.91
C GLN A 174 -5.10 -13.47 -17.97
N PRO A 175 -4.47 -12.71 -18.90
CA PRO A 175 -5.17 -12.09 -20.00
C PRO A 175 -5.60 -13.13 -21.04
N TYR A 176 -6.84 -12.96 -21.52
CA TYR A 176 -7.46 -13.70 -22.61
C TYR A 176 -8.18 -12.69 -23.51
N ALA A 177 -8.06 -12.84 -24.83
CA ALA A 177 -8.64 -11.89 -25.79
C ALA A 177 -10.18 -11.86 -25.71
N GLU A 178 -10.78 -12.97 -25.33
CA GLU A 178 -12.22 -13.18 -25.16
C GLU A 178 -12.78 -12.46 -23.91
N TYR A 179 -11.90 -12.08 -22.98
CA TYR A 179 -12.25 -11.41 -21.72
C TYR A 179 -11.49 -10.08 -21.58
N PRO A 180 -11.76 -9.08 -22.43
CA PRO A 180 -11.10 -7.78 -22.34
C PRO A 180 -11.48 -7.04 -21.06
N SER A 181 -10.56 -6.21 -20.55
CA SER A 181 -10.84 -5.34 -19.42
C SER A 181 -11.80 -4.21 -19.80
N ARG A 182 -12.72 -3.87 -18.90
CA ARG A 182 -13.69 -2.77 -19.06
C ARG A 182 -13.33 -1.51 -18.28
N ILE A 183 -12.48 -1.62 -17.27
CA ILE A 183 -12.10 -0.54 -16.35
C ILE A 183 -10.61 -0.20 -16.48
N ASN A 184 -9.77 -1.22 -16.67
CA ASN A 184 -8.31 -1.14 -16.67
C ASN A 184 -7.71 -1.54 -18.04
N ALA A 185 -8.32 -1.10 -19.14
CA ALA A 185 -7.91 -1.49 -20.50
C ALA A 185 -6.42 -1.18 -20.79
N THR A 186 -5.88 -0.11 -20.21
CA THR A 186 -4.49 0.30 -20.42
C THR A 186 -3.47 -0.60 -19.73
N TYR A 187 -3.76 -1.08 -18.53
CA TYR A 187 -2.75 -1.77 -17.71
C TYR A 187 -3.05 -3.24 -17.43
N HIS A 188 -4.25 -3.75 -17.75
CA HIS A 188 -4.63 -5.12 -17.35
C HIS A 188 -3.65 -6.18 -17.88
N ALA A 189 -3.13 -6.00 -19.10
CA ALA A 189 -2.14 -6.88 -19.72
C ALA A 189 -0.70 -6.32 -19.68
N ASN A 190 -0.42 -5.33 -18.83
CA ASN A 190 0.92 -4.75 -18.71
C ASN A 190 1.92 -5.81 -18.20
N PRO A 191 3.06 -6.06 -18.89
CA PRO A 191 4.01 -7.10 -18.51
C PRO A 191 4.60 -6.94 -17.11
N THR A 192 4.91 -5.71 -16.69
CA THR A 192 5.44 -5.41 -15.35
C THR A 192 4.42 -5.79 -14.28
N ARG A 193 3.16 -5.37 -14.46
CA ARG A 193 2.05 -5.74 -13.58
C ARG A 193 1.93 -7.25 -13.43
N LEU A 194 1.90 -7.97 -14.55
CA LEU A 194 1.74 -9.43 -14.56
C LEU A 194 2.91 -10.14 -13.86
N SER A 195 4.14 -9.68 -14.09
CA SER A 195 5.33 -10.21 -13.42
C SER A 195 5.32 -9.95 -11.91
N MET A 196 4.88 -8.76 -11.48
CA MET A 196 4.73 -8.45 -10.06
C MET A 196 3.60 -9.28 -9.43
N SER A 197 2.49 -9.48 -10.14
CA SER A 197 1.36 -10.29 -9.67
C SER A 197 1.78 -11.76 -9.45
N ASP A 198 2.55 -12.31 -10.40
CA ASP A 198 3.13 -13.66 -10.28
C ASP A 198 4.08 -13.76 -9.08
N THR A 199 4.97 -12.77 -8.90
CA THR A 199 5.88 -12.72 -7.76
C THR A 199 5.12 -12.65 -6.43
N LEU A 200 4.12 -11.77 -6.33
CA LEU A 200 3.29 -11.60 -5.14
C LEU A 200 2.51 -12.88 -4.82
N ALA A 201 1.89 -13.50 -5.82
CA ALA A 201 1.13 -14.73 -5.65
C ALA A 201 2.01 -15.89 -5.13
N ASN A 202 3.22 -16.05 -5.69
CA ASN A 202 4.17 -17.07 -5.21
C ASN A 202 4.67 -16.80 -3.79
N ALA A 203 4.91 -15.54 -3.43
CA ALA A 203 5.32 -15.17 -2.09
C ALA A 203 4.21 -15.44 -1.06
N ILE A 204 2.97 -15.06 -1.35
CA ILE A 204 1.80 -15.32 -0.51
C ILE A 204 1.58 -16.83 -0.36
N GLN A 205 1.54 -17.57 -1.47
CA GLN A 205 1.34 -19.01 -1.47
C GLN A 205 2.38 -19.71 -0.60
N SER A 206 3.67 -19.45 -0.85
CA SER A 206 4.76 -20.10 -0.11
C SER A 206 4.71 -19.78 1.38
N SER A 207 4.42 -18.52 1.73
CA SER A 207 4.32 -18.08 3.13
C SER A 207 3.14 -18.73 3.85
N LEU A 208 1.97 -18.83 3.20
CA LEU A 208 0.79 -19.47 3.77
C LEU A 208 1.02 -20.95 4.02
N ILE A 209 1.60 -21.67 3.06
CA ILE A 209 1.89 -23.10 3.22
C ILE A 209 2.91 -23.32 4.34
N ASN A 210 3.99 -22.54 4.38
CA ASN A 210 4.99 -22.65 5.44
C ASN A 210 4.41 -22.35 6.83
N ALA A 211 3.51 -21.38 6.94
CA ALA A 211 2.92 -20.97 8.21
C ALA A 211 1.82 -21.92 8.71
N THR A 212 1.10 -22.60 7.81
CA THR A 212 -0.10 -23.37 8.17
C THR A 212 0.07 -24.88 8.06
N GLY A 213 1.04 -25.35 7.27
CA GLY A 213 1.15 -26.77 6.92
C GLY A 213 -0.01 -27.30 6.04
N ALA A 214 -0.87 -26.42 5.52
CA ALA A 214 -1.97 -26.80 4.65
C ALA A 214 -1.45 -27.44 3.35
N GLN A 215 -2.30 -28.24 2.70
CA GLN A 215 -1.98 -28.79 1.38
C GLN A 215 -1.74 -27.67 0.36
N ASN A 216 -0.61 -27.74 -0.34
CA ASN A 216 -0.25 -26.77 -1.37
C ASN A 216 -0.96 -27.09 -2.68
N GLN A 217 -1.99 -26.31 -3.03
CA GLN A 217 -2.69 -26.40 -4.32
C GLN A 217 -2.06 -25.52 -5.41
N GLY A 218 -0.97 -24.81 -5.07
CA GLY A 218 -0.14 -24.05 -5.99
C GLY A 218 -0.67 -22.66 -6.33
N VAL A 219 0.14 -21.95 -7.12
CA VAL A 219 -0.26 -20.69 -7.74
C VAL A 219 -0.94 -20.99 -9.07
N LYS A 220 -2.09 -20.35 -9.30
CA LYS A 220 -2.94 -20.56 -10.47
C LYS A 220 -3.21 -19.23 -11.18
N ARG A 221 -3.72 -19.36 -12.40
CA ARG A 221 -4.01 -18.24 -13.30
C ARG A 221 -5.49 -18.25 -13.67
N GLN A 222 -6.15 -17.10 -13.54
CA GLN A 222 -7.57 -16.97 -13.89
C GLN A 222 -7.93 -15.51 -14.25
N THR A 223 -9.00 -15.31 -15.01
CA THR A 223 -9.55 -14.00 -15.40
C THR A 223 -10.67 -13.51 -14.46
N PHE A 224 -10.46 -13.62 -13.14
CA PHE A 224 -11.41 -13.08 -12.16
C PHE A 224 -11.56 -11.57 -12.35
N ALA A 225 -12.78 -11.04 -12.26
CA ALA A 225 -13.07 -9.64 -12.56
C ALA A 225 -12.22 -8.68 -11.72
N VAL A 226 -12.12 -8.89 -10.40
CA VAL A 226 -11.30 -8.05 -9.52
C VAL A 226 -9.81 -8.09 -9.85
N LEU A 227 -9.30 -9.21 -10.39
CA LEU A 227 -7.90 -9.32 -10.83
C LEU A 227 -7.71 -8.72 -12.24
N ARG A 228 -8.71 -8.78 -13.11
CA ARG A 228 -8.66 -8.19 -14.45
C ARG A 228 -8.75 -6.67 -14.42
N GLU A 229 -9.64 -6.14 -13.59
CA GLU A 229 -10.03 -4.74 -13.59
C GLU A 229 -9.21 -3.86 -12.62
N THR A 230 -8.37 -4.45 -11.78
CA THR A 230 -7.46 -3.72 -10.88
C THR A 230 -6.11 -3.47 -11.55
N THR A 231 -5.54 -2.29 -11.35
CA THR A 231 -4.25 -1.86 -11.93
C THR A 231 -3.07 -2.29 -11.08
N ALA A 232 -3.21 -2.30 -9.75
CA ALA A 232 -2.18 -2.85 -8.87
C ALA A 232 -1.96 -4.37 -9.15
N PRO A 233 -0.74 -4.87 -8.89
CA PRO A 233 -0.44 -6.30 -8.79
C PRO A 233 -1.33 -7.03 -7.78
#